data_AF-F2JUZ5-F1
#
_entry.id   AF-F2JUZ5-F1
#
_cell.length_a   1.000
_cell.length_b   1.000
_cell.length_c   1.000
_cell.angle_alpha   90.00
_cell.angle_beta   90.00
_cell.angle_gamma   90.00
#
_symmetry.space_group_name_H-M   'P 1'
#
loop_
_entity.id
_entity.type
_entity.pdbx_description
1 polymer ?
#
loop_
_entity_poly.entity_id
_entity_poly.type
_entity_poly.pdbx_seq_one_letter_code
_entity_poly.pdbx_strand_id
1 'polypeptide(L)'
;MTNPFCRSPVLDRARLRTYFCLLFMIMATALMSACDKKGKPLVAANMLQGGSLDGRYSFGEVYLHSGGGKTYVGVGGVGGYPGPTIAGGGIGVPSYIEGDWAKKYEDKTPGYHSYYRISAPIDAILAEKKIRTLLGYYKHYKSKYGTMQVVVEKEEIRVLFTLDCYEKWDDCTPNEGADPNGYVINAPQGSSDVVELFRGKGESSLLPFAASSFDPRNFRIHEHKSKHGKVALTNGLGVATRQQEQVTHLSHIKATWQQFDSEFELDPNDDMNIIFTPPYDPNAPYFEVDAELDTALIEEKIQAYQTVHKRALGYTVIQVILNGDGWLRLYYNSHCQTELDRKLSDCFYVPIDDPNGWFTTVPLVGDKNQMARLRKAPFYYTTKDFDQHRKFGVLLFEAKGKVIPKPEDKSEGEM
;
A
#
# COMPACT_ATOMS: atom_id res chain seq x y z
N MET A 1 -86.22 -5.67 -59.05
CA MET A 1 -85.94 -4.22 -58.95
C MET A 1 -85.83 -3.89 -57.46
N THR A 2 -84.81 -3.29 -56.87
CA THR A 2 -83.45 -2.82 -57.23
C THR A 2 -82.76 -2.57 -55.88
N ASN A 3 -81.47 -2.93 -55.78
CA ASN A 3 -80.58 -2.65 -54.64
C ASN A 3 -80.57 -1.14 -54.29
N PRO A 4 -80.26 -0.71 -53.04
CA PRO A 4 -78.87 -0.28 -52.81
C PRO A 4 -78.32 -0.32 -51.36
N PHE A 5 -77.01 -0.08 -51.28
CA PHE A 5 -76.18 0.36 -50.15
C PHE A 5 -75.56 -0.68 -49.20
N CYS A 6 -74.53 -1.36 -49.72
CA CYS A 6 -73.30 -1.59 -48.97
C CYS A 6 -72.46 -0.31 -48.94
N ARG A 7 -72.14 0.22 -47.75
CA ARG A 7 -70.98 1.10 -47.51
C ARG A 7 -70.19 0.52 -46.36
N SER A 8 -69.01 -0.04 -46.66
CA SER A 8 -68.01 -0.38 -45.66
C SER A 8 -67.44 0.91 -45.05
N PRO A 9 -67.21 0.98 -43.73
CA PRO A 9 -66.40 2.06 -43.17
C PRO A 9 -64.95 1.81 -43.61
N VAL A 10 -64.45 2.66 -44.49
CA VAL A 10 -63.01 2.79 -44.75
C VAL A 10 -62.41 3.30 -43.44
N LEU A 11 -61.88 2.38 -42.63
CA LEU A 11 -61.10 2.73 -41.46
C LEU A 11 -59.87 3.48 -41.98
N ASP A 12 -59.88 4.79 -41.75
CA ASP A 12 -58.91 5.73 -42.26
C ASP A 12 -57.50 5.31 -41.83
N ARG A 13 -56.72 4.74 -42.76
CA ARG A 13 -55.35 4.24 -42.53
C ARG A 13 -54.45 5.33 -41.95
N ALA A 14 -54.80 6.61 -42.13
CA ALA A 14 -54.10 7.73 -41.52
C ALA A 14 -54.27 7.72 -39.99
N ARG A 15 -55.47 7.49 -39.47
CA ARG A 15 -55.72 7.47 -38.02
C ARG A 15 -55.04 6.30 -37.34
N LEU A 16 -55.03 5.12 -37.97
CA LEU A 16 -54.37 3.93 -37.42
C LEU A 16 -52.84 4.11 -37.32
N ARG A 17 -52.23 4.79 -38.31
CA ARG A 17 -50.80 5.16 -38.27
C ARG A 17 -50.50 6.17 -37.16
N THR A 18 -51.36 7.16 -36.96
CA THR A 18 -51.19 8.15 -35.89
C THR A 18 -51.27 7.50 -34.51
N TYR A 19 -52.24 6.61 -34.26
CA TYR A 19 -52.34 5.89 -32.99
C TYR A 19 -51.17 4.92 -32.76
N PHE A 20 -50.67 4.26 -33.81
CA PHE A 20 -49.51 3.38 -33.70
C PHE A 20 -48.22 4.16 -33.38
N CYS A 21 -48.00 5.32 -34.01
CA CYS A 21 -46.88 6.20 -33.67
C CYS A 21 -47.00 6.77 -32.25
N LEU A 22 -48.19 7.17 -31.80
CA LEU A 22 -48.42 7.67 -30.44
C LEU A 22 -48.18 6.58 -29.39
N LEU A 23 -48.64 5.35 -29.64
CA LEU A 23 -48.42 4.22 -28.73
C LEU A 23 -46.93 3.84 -28.67
N PHE A 24 -46.22 3.89 -29.80
CA PHE A 24 -44.78 3.64 -29.85
C PHE A 24 -43.98 4.75 -29.14
N MET A 25 -44.40 6.01 -29.25
CA MET A 25 -43.82 7.14 -28.51
C MET A 25 -44.07 7.03 -27.00
N ILE A 26 -45.25 6.58 -26.57
CA ILE A 26 -45.56 6.36 -25.14
C ILE A 26 -44.78 5.16 -24.58
N MET A 27 -44.61 4.08 -25.36
CA MET A 27 -43.76 2.96 -24.96
C MET A 27 -42.27 3.34 -24.92
N ALA A 28 -41.80 4.18 -25.86
CA ALA A 28 -40.43 4.67 -25.88
C ALA A 28 -40.12 5.59 -24.69
N THR A 29 -41.07 6.45 -24.27
CA THR A 29 -40.90 7.28 -23.06
C THR A 29 -41.01 6.49 -21.76
N ALA A 30 -41.81 5.40 -21.73
CA ALA A 30 -41.86 4.46 -20.61
C ALA A 30 -40.56 3.63 -20.45
N LEU A 31 -39.90 3.28 -21.56
CA LEU A 31 -38.60 2.57 -21.53
C LEU A 31 -37.43 3.49 -21.11
N MET A 32 -37.52 4.79 -21.41
CA MET A 32 -36.48 5.77 -21.04
C MET A 32 -36.55 6.23 -19.58
N SER A 33 -37.70 6.09 -18.91
CA SER A 33 -37.88 6.43 -17.48
C SER A 33 -37.50 5.29 -16.52
N ALA A 34 -37.12 4.12 -17.03
CA ALA A 34 -36.65 2.98 -16.24
C ALA A 34 -35.14 3.00 -15.92
N CYS A 35 -34.37 3.95 -16.49
CA CYS A 35 -32.92 4.05 -16.26
C CYS A 35 -32.48 5.04 -15.18
N ASP A 36 -33.41 5.73 -14.50
CA ASP A 36 -33.08 6.78 -13.52
C ASP A 36 -33.10 6.31 -12.04
N LYS A 37 -32.91 5.01 -11.80
CA LYS A 37 -32.80 4.42 -10.45
C LYS A 37 -31.43 3.82 -10.11
N LYS A 38 -30.37 4.15 -10.85
CA LYS A 38 -29.01 4.00 -10.29
C LYS A 38 -28.79 5.20 -9.37
N GLY A 39 -29.26 5.08 -8.13
CA GLY A 39 -28.97 6.05 -7.08
C GLY A 39 -27.48 6.36 -7.06
N LYS A 40 -27.12 7.59 -6.67
CA LYS A 40 -25.72 8.01 -6.50
C LYS A 40 -24.93 6.88 -5.82
N PRO A 41 -23.74 6.53 -6.33
CA PRO A 41 -22.95 5.44 -5.76
C PRO A 41 -22.80 5.67 -4.25
N LEU A 42 -23.16 4.66 -3.46
CA LEU A 42 -23.10 4.74 -2.00
C LEU A 42 -21.64 4.87 -1.59
N VAL A 43 -21.27 6.02 -1.02
CA VAL A 43 -20.03 6.17 -0.26
C VAL A 43 -20.35 5.68 1.16
N ALA A 44 -19.93 4.46 1.46
CA ALA A 44 -20.25 3.76 2.70
C ALA A 44 -19.39 4.26 3.87
N ALA A 45 -18.08 4.41 3.65
CA ALA A 45 -17.13 4.73 4.71
C ALA A 45 -16.14 5.82 4.28
N ASN A 46 -15.60 6.56 5.27
CA ASN A 46 -14.51 7.51 5.07
C ASN A 46 -13.26 7.17 5.89
N MET A 47 -13.38 6.18 6.79
CA MET A 47 -12.31 5.68 7.62
C MET A 47 -12.09 4.19 7.39
N LEU A 48 -10.84 3.78 7.58
CA LEU A 48 -10.35 2.41 7.49
C LEU A 48 -9.64 2.05 8.78
N GLN A 49 -9.82 0.82 9.25
CA GLN A 49 -9.07 0.28 10.37
C GLN A 49 -8.56 -1.12 10.04
N GLY A 50 -7.30 -1.40 10.37
CA GLY A 50 -6.73 -2.74 10.34
C GLY A 50 -6.53 -3.24 11.77
N GLY A 51 -7.04 -4.41 12.14
CA GLY A 51 -6.97 -4.94 13.50
C GLY A 51 -6.72 -6.45 13.59
N SER A 52 -6.58 -6.95 14.81
CA SER A 52 -6.48 -8.39 15.09
C SER A 52 -7.27 -8.78 16.34
N LEU A 53 -7.80 -10.00 16.35
CA LEU A 53 -8.53 -10.57 17.50
C LEU A 53 -7.66 -11.39 18.45
N ASP A 54 -6.52 -11.89 18.00
CA ASP A 54 -5.71 -12.87 18.74
C ASP A 54 -4.23 -12.47 18.88
N GLY A 55 -3.89 -11.19 18.77
CA GLY A 55 -2.59 -10.65 19.15
C GLY A 55 -1.87 -9.91 18.03
N ARG A 56 -0.56 -10.13 17.91
CA ARG A 56 0.30 -9.30 17.06
C ARG A 56 0.42 -9.83 15.64
N TYR A 57 0.10 -8.98 14.68
CA TYR A 57 0.26 -9.21 13.26
C TYR A 57 1.01 -8.06 12.59
N SER A 58 1.48 -8.30 11.37
CA SER A 58 1.74 -7.25 10.41
C SER A 58 0.81 -7.42 9.22
N PHE A 59 0.19 -6.33 8.79
CA PHE A 59 -0.45 -6.29 7.48
C PHE A 59 0.63 -5.94 6.44
N GLY A 60 0.66 -6.73 5.38
CA GLY A 60 1.45 -6.46 4.19
C GLY A 60 0.68 -5.47 3.34
N GLU A 61 0.10 -5.94 2.24
CA GLU A 61 -0.72 -5.12 1.38
C GLU A 61 -2.17 -5.63 1.29
N VAL A 62 -3.06 -5.08 2.12
CA VAL A 62 -4.48 -5.46 2.11
C VAL A 62 -5.35 -4.38 1.47
N TYR A 63 -6.10 -4.78 0.45
CA TYR A 63 -6.95 -3.91 -0.36
C TYR A 63 -8.42 -4.36 -0.35
N LEU A 64 -9.31 -3.39 -0.28
CA LEU A 64 -10.72 -3.55 -0.60
C LEU A 64 -11.02 -2.89 -1.94
N HIS A 65 -11.71 -3.60 -2.82
CA HIS A 65 -12.15 -3.06 -4.10
C HIS A 65 -13.60 -2.62 -3.97
N SER A 66 -13.89 -1.40 -4.42
CA SER A 66 -15.25 -0.87 -4.55
C SER A 66 -15.39 -0.20 -5.91
N GLY A 67 -16.62 0.07 -6.37
CA GLY A 67 -17.01 0.51 -7.74
C GLY A 67 -16.38 1.78 -8.32
N GLY A 68 -15.18 2.20 -7.89
CA GLY A 68 -14.32 3.21 -8.48
C GLY A 68 -12.80 2.98 -8.26
N GLY A 69 -12.36 1.89 -7.61
CA GLY A 69 -10.94 1.61 -7.41
C GLY A 69 -10.63 0.65 -6.24
N LYS A 70 -9.32 0.46 -6.01
CA LYS A 70 -8.79 -0.27 -4.85
C LYS A 70 -8.45 0.71 -3.73
N THR A 71 -8.91 0.43 -2.52
CA THR A 71 -8.58 1.22 -1.33
C THR A 71 -7.74 0.40 -0.39
N TYR A 72 -6.67 1.01 0.09
CA TYR A 72 -5.68 0.37 0.93
C TYR A 72 -6.02 0.47 2.42
N VAL A 73 -6.09 -0.66 3.14
CA VAL A 73 -6.60 -0.72 4.52
C VAL A 73 -5.50 -0.67 5.59
N GLY A 74 -4.23 -0.89 5.25
CA GLY A 74 -3.11 -0.57 6.16
C GLY A 74 -1.80 -1.30 5.90
N VAL A 75 -0.67 -0.60 6.12
CA VAL A 75 0.68 -1.16 6.24
C VAL A 75 0.98 -1.26 7.74
N GLY A 76 1.49 -2.40 8.19
CA GLY A 76 2.29 -2.45 9.42
C GLY A 76 1.65 -3.21 10.58
N GLY A 77 2.17 -2.97 11.78
CA GLY A 77 1.86 -3.74 12.97
C GLY A 77 0.44 -3.49 13.49
N VAL A 78 -0.35 -4.56 13.64
CA VAL A 78 -1.64 -4.52 14.35
C VAL A 78 -1.58 -5.48 15.53
N GLY A 79 -2.08 -5.06 16.69
CA GLY A 79 -1.93 -5.81 17.95
C GLY A 79 -3.22 -6.01 18.72
N GLY A 80 -4.36 -5.56 18.18
CA GLY A 80 -5.65 -5.60 18.86
C GLY A 80 -6.78 -5.08 17.99
N TYR A 81 -7.96 -5.02 18.59
CA TYR A 81 -9.20 -4.57 17.98
C TYR A 81 -9.85 -3.46 18.82
N PRO A 82 -10.41 -2.40 18.19
CA PRO A 82 -10.09 -1.99 16.84
C PRO A 82 -8.60 -1.62 16.75
N GLY A 83 -8.01 -1.73 15.56
CA GLY A 83 -6.64 -1.29 15.35
C GLY A 83 -6.55 0.14 14.81
N PRO A 84 -5.36 0.58 14.35
CA PRO A 84 -5.14 1.96 13.93
C PRO A 84 -6.07 2.43 12.82
N THR A 85 -6.58 3.65 12.94
CA THR A 85 -7.46 4.30 11.96
C THR A 85 -6.66 5.07 10.90
N ILE A 86 -7.03 4.92 9.64
CA ILE A 86 -6.50 5.66 8.49
C ILE A 86 -7.67 6.36 7.78
N ALA A 87 -7.46 7.61 7.37
CA ALA A 87 -8.42 8.31 6.50
C ALA A 87 -8.39 7.67 5.11
N GLY A 88 -9.50 7.06 4.68
CA GLY A 88 -9.54 6.19 3.50
C GLY A 88 -9.89 6.88 2.18
N GLY A 89 -10.25 8.17 2.20
CA GLY A 89 -11.10 8.74 1.14
C GLY A 89 -12.45 8.02 1.09
N GLY A 90 -13.49 8.58 0.50
CA GLY A 90 -14.80 7.91 0.47
C GLY A 90 -14.73 6.53 -0.20
N ILE A 91 -15.02 5.45 0.53
CA ILE A 91 -15.03 4.06 0.06
C ILE A 91 -16.47 3.65 -0.22
N GLY A 92 -16.68 3.01 -1.36
CA GLY A 92 -17.97 2.46 -1.73
C GLY A 92 -18.29 1.13 -1.03
N VAL A 93 -19.30 0.44 -1.55
CA VAL A 93 -19.59 -0.94 -1.15
C VAL A 93 -18.48 -1.86 -1.67
N PRO A 94 -17.86 -2.69 -0.81
CA PRO A 94 -16.78 -3.57 -1.23
C PRO A 94 -17.31 -4.77 -2.03
N SER A 95 -16.58 -5.15 -3.07
CA SER A 95 -16.90 -6.28 -3.96
C SER A 95 -15.79 -7.32 -4.05
N TYR A 96 -14.60 -7.00 -3.56
CA TYR A 96 -13.45 -7.90 -3.58
C TYR A 96 -12.47 -7.53 -2.46
N ILE A 97 -11.77 -8.53 -1.93
CA ILE A 97 -10.66 -8.34 -1.01
C ILE A 97 -9.45 -9.12 -1.52
N GLU A 98 -8.29 -8.48 -1.45
CA GLU A 98 -7.00 -9.14 -1.68
C GLU A 98 -5.97 -8.63 -0.69
N GLY A 99 -5.00 -9.48 -0.37
CA GLY A 99 -3.83 -9.06 0.36
C GLY A 99 -3.18 -10.13 1.21
N ASP A 100 -2.15 -9.73 1.93
CA ASP A 100 -1.33 -10.59 2.76
C ASP A 100 -1.14 -10.03 4.18
N TRP A 101 -1.06 -10.93 5.15
CA TRP A 101 -0.76 -10.61 6.56
C TRP A 101 0.09 -11.70 7.19
N ALA A 102 0.80 -11.37 8.26
CA ALA A 102 1.71 -12.29 8.93
C ALA A 102 1.58 -12.21 10.45
N LYS A 103 1.55 -13.37 11.13
CA LYS A 103 1.56 -13.47 12.59
C LYS A 103 2.97 -13.18 13.11
N LYS A 104 3.09 -12.27 14.08
CA LYS A 104 4.35 -12.02 14.78
C LYS A 104 4.52 -12.98 15.96
N TYR A 105 5.76 -13.22 16.39
CA TYR A 105 6.00 -13.94 17.63
C TYR A 105 5.53 -13.13 18.85
N GLU A 106 4.93 -13.81 19.83
CA GLU A 106 4.38 -13.19 21.04
C GLU A 106 5.47 -12.72 22.01
N ASP A 107 6.60 -13.43 22.07
CA ASP A 107 7.76 -13.16 22.95
C ASP A 107 8.61 -11.95 22.52
N LYS A 108 8.07 -11.09 21.66
CA LYS A 108 8.77 -9.97 21.01
C LYS A 108 9.98 -10.40 20.18
N THR A 109 10.15 -11.69 19.85
CA THR A 109 11.14 -12.14 18.88
C THR A 109 10.84 -11.48 17.52
N PRO A 110 11.80 -10.83 16.85
CA PRO A 110 11.51 -10.20 15.57
C PRO A 110 11.37 -11.25 14.47
N GLY A 111 10.56 -10.93 13.48
CA GLY A 111 10.13 -11.85 12.43
C GLY A 111 8.71 -12.34 12.62
N TYR A 112 8.35 -13.34 11.81
CA TYR A 112 6.99 -13.85 11.71
C TYR A 112 6.95 -15.36 11.94
N HIS A 113 5.89 -15.81 12.59
CA HIS A 113 5.60 -17.21 12.86
C HIS A 113 4.89 -17.88 11.67
N SER A 114 4.00 -17.14 11.01
CA SER A 114 3.21 -17.64 9.88
C SER A 114 2.75 -16.50 8.98
N TYR A 115 2.50 -16.84 7.72
CA TYR A 115 2.12 -15.92 6.66
C TYR A 115 0.80 -16.36 6.06
N TYR A 116 0.00 -15.38 5.64
CA TYR A 116 -1.34 -15.60 5.12
C TYR A 116 -1.60 -14.72 3.90
N ARG A 117 -2.46 -15.19 3.00
CA ARG A 117 -2.89 -14.45 1.81
C ARG A 117 -4.36 -14.73 1.51
N ILE A 118 -5.08 -13.70 1.05
CA ILE A 118 -6.46 -13.80 0.58
C ILE A 118 -6.57 -13.19 -0.81
N SER A 119 -7.43 -13.75 -1.65
CA SER A 119 -7.92 -13.13 -2.87
C SER A 119 -9.32 -13.70 -3.10
N ALA A 120 -10.36 -12.93 -2.78
CA ALA A 120 -11.72 -13.45 -2.72
C ALA A 120 -12.78 -12.39 -3.08
N PRO A 121 -13.85 -12.80 -3.78
CA PRO A 121 -15.01 -11.93 -4.01
C PRO A 121 -15.81 -11.70 -2.73
N ILE A 122 -16.38 -10.51 -2.62
CA ILE A 122 -17.36 -10.13 -1.60
C ILE A 122 -18.72 -10.01 -2.28
N ASP A 123 -19.77 -10.57 -1.69
CA ASP A 123 -21.15 -10.36 -2.17
C ASP A 123 -21.54 -8.89 -1.96
N ALA A 124 -21.31 -8.06 -2.98
CA ALA A 124 -21.55 -6.63 -2.92
C ALA A 124 -23.05 -6.30 -2.72
N ILE A 125 -23.96 -7.15 -3.20
CA ILE A 125 -25.41 -6.93 -3.05
C ILE A 125 -25.81 -7.14 -1.59
N LEU A 126 -25.32 -8.20 -0.96
CA LEU A 126 -25.54 -8.45 0.47
C LEU A 126 -24.81 -7.43 1.34
N ALA A 127 -23.57 -7.07 0.99
CA ALA A 127 -22.80 -6.06 1.70
C ALA A 127 -23.52 -4.70 1.68
N GLU A 128 -24.05 -4.26 0.53
CA GLU A 128 -24.83 -3.02 0.43
C GLU A 128 -26.06 -3.05 1.34
N LYS A 129 -26.80 -4.17 1.34
CA LYS A 129 -27.98 -4.33 2.22
C LYS A 129 -27.59 -4.18 3.69
N LYS A 130 -26.53 -4.87 4.13
CA LYS A 130 -26.02 -4.80 5.51
C LYS A 130 -25.58 -3.39 5.89
N ILE A 131 -24.84 -2.69 5.02
CA ILE A 131 -24.43 -1.30 5.24
C ILE A 131 -25.65 -0.40 5.40
N ARG A 132 -26.63 -0.50 4.49
CA ARG A 132 -27.86 0.32 4.55
C ARG A 132 -28.69 0.04 5.80
N THR A 133 -28.75 -1.21 6.24
CA THR A 133 -29.37 -1.58 7.52
C THR A 133 -28.69 -0.82 8.66
N LEU A 134 -27.36 -0.85 8.77
CA LEU A 134 -26.66 -0.15 9.85
C LEU A 134 -26.80 1.38 9.75
N LEU A 135 -26.73 1.95 8.54
CA LEU A 135 -26.94 3.39 8.31
C LEU A 135 -28.33 3.89 8.75
N GLY A 136 -29.35 3.03 8.70
CA GLY A 136 -30.71 3.33 9.16
C GLY A 136 -31.02 2.78 10.56
N TYR A 137 -30.03 2.23 11.26
CA TYR A 137 -30.27 1.42 12.45
C TYR A 137 -30.67 2.25 13.66
N TYR A 138 -29.99 3.37 13.91
CA TYR A 138 -30.20 4.20 15.09
C TYR A 138 -31.23 5.32 14.88
N LYS A 139 -31.94 5.70 15.96
CA LYS A 139 -32.95 6.78 15.95
C LYS A 139 -32.37 8.16 15.71
N HIS A 140 -31.26 8.48 16.38
CA HIS A 140 -30.75 9.85 16.50
C HIS A 140 -29.29 10.01 16.06
N TYR A 141 -28.73 9.01 15.37
CA TYR A 141 -27.34 9.02 14.95
C TYR A 141 -27.14 9.95 13.74
N LYS A 142 -26.16 10.86 13.85
CA LYS A 142 -26.00 11.99 12.90
C LYS A 142 -24.93 11.77 11.84
N SER A 143 -23.99 10.84 12.04
CA SER A 143 -22.93 10.60 11.05
C SER A 143 -23.51 9.95 9.79
N LYS A 144 -23.05 10.42 8.63
CA LYS A 144 -23.45 9.90 7.32
C LYS A 144 -22.46 8.87 6.75
N TYR A 145 -21.33 8.69 7.41
CA TYR A 145 -20.25 7.81 6.99
C TYR A 145 -19.85 6.93 8.15
N GLY A 146 -19.57 5.66 7.85
CA GLY A 146 -19.02 4.73 8.83
C GLY A 146 -17.53 4.47 8.64
N THR A 147 -17.05 3.48 9.37
CA THR A 147 -15.69 2.96 9.35
C THR A 147 -15.73 1.53 8.83
N MET A 148 -14.87 1.23 7.85
CA MET A 148 -14.60 -0.14 7.42
C MET A 148 -13.43 -0.69 8.23
N GLN A 149 -13.63 -1.84 8.86
CA GLN A 149 -12.62 -2.49 9.69
C GLN A 149 -12.24 -3.83 9.04
N VAL A 150 -10.97 -4.03 8.76
CA VAL A 150 -10.42 -5.32 8.36
C VAL A 150 -9.72 -5.93 9.55
N VAL A 151 -10.18 -7.11 9.97
CA VAL A 151 -9.70 -7.77 11.19
C VAL A 151 -9.25 -9.18 10.87
N VAL A 152 -8.09 -9.57 11.38
CA VAL A 152 -7.54 -10.92 11.18
C VAL A 152 -7.47 -11.72 12.49
N GLU A 153 -7.64 -13.03 12.33
CA GLU A 153 -7.40 -14.02 13.37
C GLU A 153 -6.84 -15.28 12.72
N LYS A 154 -5.55 -15.56 12.92
CA LYS A 154 -4.79 -16.59 12.18
C LYS A 154 -5.03 -16.45 10.67
N GLU A 155 -5.53 -17.49 10.01
CA GLU A 155 -5.87 -17.46 8.60
C GLU A 155 -7.28 -16.90 8.30
N GLU A 156 -8.08 -16.53 9.31
CA GLU A 156 -9.35 -15.84 9.09
C GLU A 156 -9.15 -14.34 8.88
N ILE A 157 -9.92 -13.77 7.96
CA ILE A 157 -10.03 -12.33 7.74
C ILE A 157 -11.51 -11.94 7.65
N ARG A 158 -11.86 -10.84 8.30
CA ARG A 158 -13.22 -10.29 8.35
C ARG A 158 -13.22 -8.85 7.91
N VAL A 159 -14.24 -8.46 7.15
CA VAL A 159 -14.54 -7.07 6.79
C VAL A 159 -15.81 -6.68 7.52
N LEU A 160 -15.68 -5.73 8.45
CA LEU A 160 -16.77 -5.20 9.24
C LEU A 160 -17.05 -3.76 8.81
N PHE A 161 -18.31 -3.36 8.91
CA PHE A 161 -18.72 -1.97 8.81
C PHE A 161 -19.36 -1.54 10.12
N THR A 162 -18.92 -0.40 10.64
CA THR A 162 -19.48 0.19 11.85
C THR A 162 -19.79 1.66 11.64
N LEU A 163 -20.74 2.16 12.40
CA LEU A 163 -20.94 3.59 12.53
C LEU A 163 -20.10 4.20 13.65
N ASP A 164 -19.34 3.41 14.42
CA ASP A 164 -18.60 3.91 15.59
C ASP A 164 -19.53 4.65 16.59
N CYS A 165 -20.77 4.17 16.73
CA CYS A 165 -21.67 4.63 17.77
C CYS A 165 -21.27 3.94 19.07
N TYR A 166 -20.82 4.72 20.05
CA TYR A 166 -20.45 4.22 21.36
C TYR A 166 -21.48 4.74 22.36
N GLU A 167 -22.24 3.85 23.01
CA GLU A 167 -23.32 4.21 23.95
C GLU A 167 -22.89 5.18 25.06
N LYS A 168 -21.59 5.19 25.38
CA LYS A 168 -20.98 6.13 26.34
C LYS A 168 -21.08 7.60 25.90
N TRP A 169 -21.07 7.86 24.60
CA TRP A 169 -20.95 9.20 24.02
C TRP A 169 -22.12 9.56 23.11
N ASP A 170 -22.79 8.57 22.54
CA ASP A 170 -23.84 8.73 21.54
C ASP A 170 -25.14 8.04 21.96
N ASP A 171 -26.25 8.51 21.40
CA ASP A 171 -27.51 7.79 21.46
C ASP A 171 -27.55 6.69 20.39
N CYS A 172 -27.09 5.51 20.79
CA CYS A 172 -27.10 4.30 19.97
C CYS A 172 -28.43 3.52 20.11
N THR A 173 -29.53 4.17 20.48
CA THR A 173 -30.83 3.49 20.57
C THR A 173 -31.30 3.06 19.17
N PRO A 174 -31.55 1.76 18.93
CA PRO A 174 -32.05 1.28 17.65
C PRO A 174 -33.47 1.79 17.35
N ASN A 175 -33.79 1.94 16.06
CA ASN A 175 -35.15 2.10 15.57
C ASN A 175 -35.95 0.82 15.82
N GLU A 176 -37.27 0.96 16.00
CA GLU A 176 -38.14 -0.21 16.09
C GLU A 176 -38.13 -0.96 14.75
N GLY A 177 -37.87 -2.27 14.78
CA GLY A 177 -37.77 -3.08 13.57
C GLY A 177 -36.59 -2.71 12.64
N ALA A 178 -35.56 -2.05 13.15
CA ALA A 178 -34.42 -1.57 12.37
C ALA A 178 -33.67 -2.67 11.60
N ASP A 179 -33.59 -3.85 12.18
CA ASP A 179 -32.85 -5.00 11.63
C ASP A 179 -33.71 -6.27 11.60
N PRO A 180 -34.65 -6.37 10.66
CA PRO A 180 -35.53 -7.54 10.57
C PRO A 180 -34.79 -8.82 10.15
N ASN A 181 -33.54 -8.71 9.65
CA ASN A 181 -32.76 -9.83 9.15
C ASN A 181 -31.67 -10.29 10.14
N GLY A 182 -31.47 -9.59 11.26
CA GLY A 182 -30.40 -9.91 12.23
C GLY A 182 -28.99 -9.73 11.66
N TYR A 183 -28.78 -8.73 10.81
CA TYR A 183 -27.46 -8.40 10.26
C TYR A 183 -26.54 -7.67 11.23
N VAL A 184 -27.11 -6.88 12.14
CA VAL A 184 -26.38 -6.07 13.11
C VAL A 184 -26.00 -6.96 14.29
N ILE A 185 -24.72 -7.01 14.59
CA ILE A 185 -24.14 -7.81 15.65
C ILE A 185 -23.23 -6.93 16.51
N ASN A 186 -22.98 -7.36 17.75
CA ASN A 186 -21.96 -6.73 18.57
C ASN A 186 -20.58 -6.87 17.92
N ALA A 187 -19.79 -5.80 18.00
CA ALA A 187 -18.37 -5.82 17.68
C ALA A 187 -17.67 -6.96 18.46
N PRO A 188 -16.55 -7.52 17.95
CA PRO A 188 -15.78 -8.55 18.66
C PRO A 188 -15.41 -8.24 20.12
N GLN A 189 -15.28 -6.95 20.50
CA GLN A 189 -15.06 -6.51 21.88
C GLN A 189 -16.28 -5.87 22.56
N GLY A 190 -17.45 -5.90 21.92
CA GLY A 190 -18.74 -5.54 22.49
C GLY A 190 -18.98 -4.05 22.76
N SER A 191 -18.10 -3.16 22.28
CA SER A 191 -18.20 -1.71 22.54
C SER A 191 -19.08 -0.93 21.56
N SER A 192 -19.49 -1.55 20.46
CA SER A 192 -20.28 -0.93 19.39
C SER A 192 -20.98 -1.99 18.53
N ASP A 193 -21.95 -1.57 17.74
CA ASP A 193 -22.58 -2.42 16.73
C ASP A 193 -21.82 -2.41 15.40
N VAL A 194 -21.78 -3.57 14.75
CA VAL A 194 -21.17 -3.77 13.43
C VAL A 194 -22.06 -4.62 12.54
N VAL A 195 -21.78 -4.60 11.24
CA VAL A 195 -22.25 -5.62 10.30
C VAL A 195 -21.05 -6.32 9.66
N GLU A 196 -21.05 -7.65 9.64
CA GLU A 196 -20.01 -8.44 8.97
C GLU A 196 -20.31 -8.51 7.47
N LEU A 197 -19.53 -7.80 6.66
CA LEU A 197 -19.69 -7.75 5.20
C LEU A 197 -19.04 -8.96 4.52
N PHE A 198 -17.96 -9.47 5.10
CA PHE A 198 -17.22 -10.62 4.60
C PHE A 198 -16.53 -11.35 5.75
N ARG A 199 -16.51 -12.67 5.66
CA ARG A 199 -15.64 -13.56 6.43
C ARG A 199 -15.04 -14.57 5.47
N GLY A 200 -13.72 -14.67 5.46
CA GLY A 200 -13.00 -15.59 4.59
C GLY A 200 -11.84 -16.26 5.31
N LYS A 201 -11.44 -17.40 4.77
CA LYS A 201 -10.25 -18.14 5.19
C LYS A 201 -9.17 -17.96 4.12
N GLY A 202 -8.06 -17.35 4.51
CA GLY A 202 -6.88 -17.18 3.67
C GLY A 202 -6.07 -18.47 3.53
N GLU A 203 -5.22 -18.49 2.50
CA GLU A 203 -4.14 -19.45 2.38
C GLU A 203 -3.12 -19.18 3.50
N SER A 204 -2.53 -20.24 4.07
CA SER A 204 -1.54 -20.15 5.14
C SER A 204 -0.23 -20.83 4.75
N SER A 205 0.90 -20.25 5.15
CA SER A 205 2.22 -20.81 4.93
C SER A 205 3.17 -20.48 6.09
N LEU A 206 4.13 -21.36 6.34
CA LEU A 206 5.25 -21.10 7.26
C LEU A 206 6.33 -20.23 6.63
N LEU A 207 6.33 -20.12 5.31
CA LEU A 207 7.22 -19.26 4.53
C LEU A 207 6.41 -18.14 3.86
N PRO A 208 7.00 -16.95 3.63
CA PRO A 208 6.36 -15.90 2.85
C PRO A 208 5.87 -16.42 1.49
N PHE A 209 4.70 -15.96 1.05
CA PHE A 209 4.23 -16.24 -0.30
C PHE A 209 5.10 -15.50 -1.32
N ALA A 210 5.32 -16.13 -2.48
CA ALA A 210 6.03 -15.47 -3.57
C ALA A 210 5.31 -14.17 -3.98
N ALA A 211 6.09 -13.11 -4.20
CA ALA A 211 5.61 -11.78 -4.54
C ALA A 211 4.70 -11.10 -3.48
N SER A 212 4.64 -11.61 -2.25
CA SER A 212 3.94 -10.94 -1.13
C SER A 212 4.77 -9.83 -0.51
N SER A 213 4.16 -8.96 0.29
CA SER A 213 4.89 -7.88 0.99
C SER A 213 5.93 -8.41 2.00
N PHE A 214 5.83 -9.68 2.36
CA PHE A 214 6.78 -10.37 3.22
C PHE A 214 7.79 -11.22 2.45
N ASP A 215 7.71 -11.28 1.11
CA ASP A 215 8.68 -12.02 0.32
C ASP A 215 10.06 -11.37 0.48
N PRO A 216 11.06 -12.08 1.00
CA PRO A 216 12.43 -11.57 1.13
C PRO A 216 13.04 -11.09 -0.19
N ARG A 217 12.53 -11.60 -1.31
CA ARG A 217 12.93 -11.23 -2.67
C ARG A 217 12.21 -9.99 -3.17
N ASN A 218 11.16 -9.54 -2.48
CA ASN A 218 10.56 -8.24 -2.68
C ASN A 218 11.32 -7.21 -1.87
N PHE A 219 11.85 -6.21 -2.57
CA PHE A 219 12.48 -5.06 -1.95
C PHE A 219 11.92 -3.79 -2.57
N ARG A 220 11.85 -2.75 -1.73
CA ARG A 220 11.55 -1.40 -2.22
C ARG A 220 12.85 -0.75 -2.67
N ILE A 221 12.78 -0.08 -3.81
CA ILE A 221 13.88 0.77 -4.27
C ILE A 221 13.77 2.10 -3.52
N HIS A 222 14.78 2.38 -2.70
CA HIS A 222 15.03 3.72 -2.21
C HIS A 222 16.05 4.40 -3.09
N GLU A 223 15.57 5.14 -4.08
CA GLU A 223 16.37 6.15 -4.77
C GLU A 223 16.61 7.32 -3.83
N HIS A 224 17.88 7.61 -3.56
CA HIS A 224 18.22 8.89 -2.99
C HIS A 224 17.96 9.95 -4.06
N LYS A 225 17.04 10.88 -3.80
CA LYS A 225 16.73 11.99 -4.71
C LYS A 225 17.98 12.86 -4.90
N SER A 226 18.84 12.54 -5.87
CA SER A 226 19.71 13.54 -6.46
C SER A 226 18.88 14.23 -7.54
N LYS A 227 18.84 15.57 -7.53
CA LYS A 227 18.10 16.33 -8.56
C LYS A 227 18.64 16.10 -9.99
N HIS A 228 19.79 15.41 -10.10
CA HIS A 228 20.56 15.24 -11.34
C HIS A 228 20.87 13.76 -11.63
N GLY A 229 20.17 12.82 -11.00
CA GLY A 229 20.28 11.39 -11.26
C GLY A 229 18.94 10.78 -11.65
N LYS A 230 18.93 9.97 -12.71
CA LYS A 230 17.81 9.11 -13.09
C LYS A 230 18.28 7.67 -12.95
N VAL A 231 17.56 6.88 -12.17
CA VAL A 231 17.79 5.44 -12.05
C VAL A 231 16.55 4.73 -12.57
N ALA A 232 16.75 3.71 -13.38
CA ALA A 232 15.75 2.78 -13.82
C ALA A 232 16.26 1.38 -13.53
N LEU A 233 15.54 0.66 -12.68
CA LEU A 233 15.78 -0.75 -12.42
C LEU A 233 14.74 -1.56 -13.19
N THR A 234 15.15 -2.70 -13.71
CA THR A 234 14.27 -3.60 -14.47
C THR A 234 14.24 -4.96 -13.79
N ASN A 235 13.05 -5.52 -13.62
CA ASN A 235 12.88 -6.89 -13.14
C ASN A 235 13.18 -7.91 -14.26
N GLY A 236 13.25 -9.19 -13.90
CA GLY A 236 13.48 -10.31 -14.82
C GLY A 236 12.42 -10.50 -15.91
N LEU A 237 11.35 -9.70 -15.90
CA LEU A 237 10.32 -9.65 -16.94
C LEU A 237 10.52 -8.47 -17.91
N GLY A 238 11.58 -7.68 -17.76
CA GLY A 238 11.85 -6.51 -18.60
C GLY A 238 11.02 -5.28 -18.24
N VAL A 239 10.32 -5.27 -17.10
CA VAL A 239 9.47 -4.15 -16.67
C VAL A 239 10.28 -3.18 -15.80
N ALA A 240 10.30 -1.90 -16.20
CA ALA A 240 10.90 -0.82 -15.42
C ALA A 240 10.11 -0.60 -14.13
N THR A 241 10.81 -0.57 -13.00
CA THR A 241 10.21 -0.48 -11.66
C THR A 241 10.22 0.96 -11.17
N ARG A 242 9.10 1.45 -10.63
CA ARG A 242 9.02 2.82 -10.08
C ARG A 242 9.51 2.88 -8.64
N GLN A 243 9.83 4.10 -8.19
CA GLN A 243 10.18 4.38 -6.80
C GLN A 243 9.07 3.85 -5.87
N GLN A 244 9.45 3.13 -4.80
CA GLN A 244 8.55 2.47 -3.84
C GLN A 244 7.75 1.26 -4.35
N GLU A 245 7.88 0.86 -5.63
CA GLU A 245 7.31 -0.42 -6.09
C GLU A 245 8.13 -1.60 -5.55
N GLN A 246 7.44 -2.71 -5.29
CA GLN A 246 8.07 -3.97 -4.93
C GLN A 246 8.69 -4.58 -6.19
N VAL A 247 9.98 -4.94 -6.10
CA VAL A 247 10.70 -5.55 -7.21
C VAL A 247 11.11 -6.96 -6.82
N THR A 248 10.79 -7.92 -7.69
CA THR A 248 11.35 -9.28 -7.65
C THR A 248 12.39 -9.44 -8.77
N HIS A 249 13.42 -10.24 -8.54
CA HIS A 249 14.38 -10.69 -9.56
C HIS A 249 14.98 -9.55 -10.40
N LEU A 250 15.84 -8.72 -9.79
CA LEU A 250 16.58 -7.71 -10.55
C LEU A 250 17.45 -8.38 -11.62
N SER A 251 17.23 -8.01 -12.88
CA SER A 251 17.99 -8.52 -14.01
C SER A 251 18.80 -7.43 -14.71
N HIS A 252 18.40 -6.17 -14.59
CA HIS A 252 19.07 -5.10 -15.32
C HIS A 252 18.99 -3.77 -14.56
N ILE A 253 20.05 -2.97 -14.69
CA ILE A 253 20.11 -1.61 -14.17
C ILE A 253 20.53 -0.63 -15.26
N LYS A 254 19.78 0.46 -15.38
CA LYS A 254 20.16 1.63 -16.15
C LYS A 254 20.15 2.87 -15.26
N ALA A 255 21.25 3.58 -15.19
CA ALA A 255 21.35 4.79 -14.38
C ALA A 255 22.15 5.85 -15.11
N THR A 256 21.69 7.09 -15.03
CA THR A 256 22.43 8.27 -15.48
C THR A 256 22.51 9.29 -14.35
N TRP A 257 23.68 9.85 -14.10
CA TRP A 257 23.84 10.87 -13.05
C TRP A 257 24.98 11.82 -13.31
N GLN A 258 24.87 13.03 -12.81
CA GLN A 258 25.94 14.01 -12.87
C GLN A 258 26.95 13.80 -11.74
N GLN A 259 28.25 13.97 -12.03
CA GLN A 259 29.27 14.11 -11.01
C GLN A 259 28.90 15.25 -10.06
N PHE A 260 29.08 15.01 -8.77
CA PHE A 260 28.96 16.03 -7.74
C PHE A 260 30.25 16.04 -6.93
N ASP A 261 30.83 17.21 -6.73
CA ASP A 261 31.97 17.36 -5.82
C ASP A 261 31.48 17.06 -4.39
N SER A 262 32.01 15.99 -3.82
CA SER A 262 31.67 15.54 -2.46
C SER A 262 32.64 16.07 -1.42
N GLU A 263 33.27 17.23 -1.65
CA GLU A 263 33.99 17.94 -0.60
C GLU A 263 33.00 18.82 0.17
N PHE A 264 32.49 18.30 1.29
CA PHE A 264 31.78 19.11 2.27
C PHE A 264 32.54 19.08 3.60
N GLU A 265 33.05 20.24 4.01
CA GLU A 265 33.31 20.54 5.42
C GLU A 265 31.96 20.64 6.13
N LEU A 266 31.83 19.92 7.25
CA LEU A 266 30.71 20.09 8.16
C LEU A 266 30.82 21.48 8.80
N ASP A 267 29.92 22.42 8.49
CA ASP A 267 29.76 23.61 9.34
C ASP A 267 29.24 23.14 10.71
N PRO A 268 30.02 23.29 11.80
CA PRO A 268 29.62 22.82 13.12
C PRO A 268 28.41 23.57 13.71
N ASN A 269 28.01 24.70 13.13
CA ASN A 269 27.10 25.64 13.78
C ASN A 269 25.69 25.73 13.15
N ASP A 270 25.42 25.06 12.03
CA ASP A 270 24.15 25.25 11.31
C ASP A 270 23.13 24.13 11.60
N ASP A 271 22.33 24.34 12.65
CA ASP A 271 21.22 23.49 13.03
C ASP A 271 19.95 23.89 12.27
N MET A 272 19.58 23.04 11.31
CA MET A 272 18.26 22.86 10.68
C MET A 272 18.09 23.42 9.26
N ASN A 273 17.80 22.49 8.33
CA ASN A 273 17.44 22.67 6.91
C ASN A 273 18.59 22.90 5.91
N ILE A 274 19.45 21.89 5.77
CA ILE A 274 20.22 21.72 4.53
C ILE A 274 19.48 20.71 3.67
N ILE A 275 18.73 21.19 2.67
CA ILE A 275 18.43 20.39 1.49
C ILE A 275 19.78 20.22 0.79
N PHE A 276 20.36 19.02 0.87
CA PHE A 276 21.64 18.70 0.22
C PHE A 276 21.45 18.66 -1.30
N THR A 277 21.44 19.83 -1.91
CA THR A 277 21.79 19.98 -3.31
C THR A 277 23.24 20.44 -3.35
N PRO A 278 24.21 19.57 -3.69
CA PRO A 278 25.53 20.07 -4.06
C PRO A 278 25.36 21.17 -5.10
N PRO A 279 26.20 22.22 -5.09
CA PRO A 279 26.13 23.27 -6.09
C PRO A 279 26.13 22.63 -7.47
N TYR A 280 25.09 22.93 -8.26
CA TYR A 280 24.99 22.41 -9.62
C TYR A 280 26.13 22.98 -10.44
N ASP A 281 27.10 22.14 -10.79
CA ASP A 281 28.13 22.49 -11.76
C ASP A 281 27.64 22.09 -13.16
N PRO A 282 27.31 23.05 -14.05
CA PRO A 282 26.88 22.73 -15.41
C PRO A 282 27.94 22.01 -16.24
N ASN A 283 29.21 22.05 -15.83
CA ASN A 283 30.34 21.44 -16.53
C ASN A 283 30.74 20.08 -15.95
N ALA A 284 30.17 19.67 -14.82
CA ALA A 284 30.45 18.39 -14.23
C ALA A 284 30.06 17.25 -15.19
N PRO A 285 30.92 16.23 -15.38
CA PRO A 285 30.67 15.13 -16.30
C PRO A 285 29.45 14.33 -15.86
N TYR A 286 28.75 13.76 -16.84
CA TYR A 286 27.66 12.83 -16.61
C TYR A 286 28.19 11.41 -16.74
N PHE A 287 27.64 10.51 -15.93
CA PHE A 287 27.93 9.09 -15.94
C PHE A 287 26.71 8.31 -16.39
N GLU A 288 26.94 7.20 -17.09
CA GLU A 288 25.93 6.22 -17.44
C GLU A 288 26.40 4.81 -17.05
N VAL A 289 25.50 4.05 -16.43
CA VAL A 289 25.59 2.60 -16.28
C VAL A 289 24.39 2.00 -17.00
N ASP A 290 24.65 1.01 -17.84
CA ASP A 290 23.67 0.19 -18.53
C ASP A 290 24.21 -1.25 -18.47
N ALA A 291 23.67 -2.06 -17.56
CA ALA A 291 24.28 -3.33 -17.19
C ALA A 291 23.25 -4.41 -16.83
N GLU A 292 23.49 -5.61 -17.37
CA GLU A 292 22.86 -6.84 -16.90
C GLU A 292 23.39 -7.21 -15.51
N LEU A 293 22.48 -7.69 -14.67
CA LEU A 293 22.75 -8.11 -13.31
C LEU A 293 22.76 -9.63 -13.25
N ASP A 294 23.76 -10.21 -12.58
CA ASP A 294 23.77 -11.63 -12.27
C ASP A 294 22.73 -11.92 -11.19
N THR A 295 21.52 -12.25 -11.63
CA THR A 295 20.38 -12.51 -10.74
C THR A 295 20.67 -13.66 -9.77
N ALA A 296 21.39 -14.70 -10.21
CA ALA A 296 21.72 -15.84 -9.36
C ALA A 296 22.66 -15.43 -8.22
N LEU A 297 23.71 -14.66 -8.53
CA LEU A 297 24.64 -14.14 -7.53
C LEU A 297 23.97 -13.13 -6.58
N ILE A 298 23.07 -12.28 -7.09
CA ILE A 298 22.29 -11.36 -6.25
C ILE A 298 21.41 -12.14 -5.28
N GLU A 299 20.70 -13.17 -5.75
CA GLU A 299 19.88 -14.03 -4.90
C GLU A 299 20.71 -14.74 -3.84
N GLU A 300 21.89 -15.27 -4.20
CA GLU A 300 22.83 -15.88 -3.27
C GLU A 300 23.26 -14.90 -2.17
N LYS A 301 23.66 -13.69 -2.53
CA LYS A 301 24.06 -12.63 -1.59
C LYS A 301 22.93 -12.22 -0.65
N ILE A 302 21.71 -12.08 -1.18
CA ILE A 302 20.51 -11.76 -0.38
C ILE A 302 20.22 -12.91 0.60
N GLN A 303 20.25 -14.16 0.15
CA GLN A 303 20.04 -15.33 0.99
C GLN A 303 21.11 -15.46 2.09
N ALA A 304 22.36 -15.17 1.77
CA ALA A 304 23.45 -15.14 2.74
C ALA A 304 23.19 -14.06 3.81
N TYR A 305 22.85 -12.83 3.39
CA TYR A 305 22.50 -11.76 4.32
C TYR A 305 21.32 -12.12 5.22
N GLN A 306 20.26 -12.70 4.66
CA GLN A 306 19.08 -13.15 5.40
C GLN A 306 19.39 -14.30 6.35
N THR A 307 20.30 -15.21 5.98
CA THR A 307 20.70 -16.33 6.84
C THR A 307 21.39 -15.83 8.11
N VAL A 308 22.17 -14.76 8.00
CA VAL A 308 22.79 -14.09 9.14
C VAL A 308 21.77 -13.28 9.95
N HIS A 309 20.80 -12.66 9.28
CA HIS A 309 19.84 -11.73 9.90
C HIS A 309 18.43 -12.30 10.11
N LYS A 310 18.28 -13.64 10.20
CA LYS A 310 16.99 -14.39 10.27
C LYS A 310 15.97 -13.86 11.29
N ARG A 311 16.42 -13.09 12.29
CA ARG A 311 15.62 -12.61 13.42
C ARG A 311 15.48 -11.09 13.51
N ALA A 312 15.83 -10.29 12.50
CA ALA A 312 15.86 -8.82 12.64
C ALA A 312 15.29 -8.01 11.47
N LEU A 313 14.80 -8.66 10.42
CA LEU A 313 14.35 -7.98 9.22
C LEU A 313 12.94 -7.39 9.43
N GLY A 314 12.84 -6.07 9.59
CA GLY A 314 11.57 -5.35 9.55
C GLY A 314 11.06 -5.27 8.12
N TYR A 315 11.67 -4.37 7.34
CA TYR A 315 11.52 -4.32 5.88
C TYR A 315 12.89 -4.20 5.22
N THR A 316 13.06 -4.87 4.08
CA THR A 316 14.30 -4.90 3.33
C THR A 316 14.22 -3.93 2.16
N VAL A 317 15.31 -3.21 1.91
CA VAL A 317 15.38 -2.21 0.84
C VAL A 317 16.63 -2.44 0.03
N ILE A 318 16.51 -2.18 -1.27
CA ILE A 318 17.68 -1.97 -2.11
C ILE A 318 17.94 -0.47 -2.16
N GLN A 319 19.13 -0.12 -1.71
CA GLN A 319 19.65 1.23 -1.73
C GLN A 319 20.58 1.37 -2.93
N VAL A 320 20.23 2.29 -3.82
CA VAL A 320 21.09 2.69 -4.94
C VAL A 320 21.92 3.88 -4.48
N ILE A 321 23.25 3.74 -4.50
CA ILE A 321 24.18 4.82 -4.20
C ILE A 321 24.92 5.20 -5.48
N LEU A 322 24.75 6.45 -5.87
CA LEU A 322 25.45 7.08 -6.99
C LEU A 322 26.51 7.99 -6.37
N ASN A 323 27.79 7.78 -6.67
CA ASN A 323 28.88 8.57 -6.12
C ASN A 323 29.40 9.61 -7.13
N GLY A 324 29.97 10.70 -6.60
CA GLY A 324 30.69 11.70 -7.38
C GLY A 324 31.98 11.19 -8.03
N ASP A 325 32.53 10.06 -7.57
CA ASP A 325 33.69 9.39 -8.16
C ASP A 325 33.34 8.57 -9.43
N GLY A 326 32.08 8.62 -9.87
CA GLY A 326 31.57 7.89 -11.02
C GLY A 326 31.22 6.43 -10.74
N TRP A 327 31.17 6.00 -9.48
CA TRP A 327 30.70 4.65 -9.13
C TRP A 327 29.20 4.62 -8.82
N LEU A 328 28.57 3.56 -9.30
CA LEU A 328 27.24 3.12 -8.88
C LEU A 328 27.39 1.88 -8.00
N ARG A 329 26.68 1.85 -6.87
CA ARG A 329 26.62 0.68 -5.99
C ARG A 329 25.19 0.36 -5.59
N LEU A 330 24.83 -0.92 -5.67
CA LEU A 330 23.57 -1.47 -5.18
C LEU A 330 23.83 -2.21 -3.87
N TYR A 331 23.15 -1.78 -2.82
CA TYR A 331 23.20 -2.44 -1.53
C TYR A 331 21.84 -3.03 -1.20
N TYR A 332 21.84 -4.25 -0.67
CA TYR A 332 20.69 -4.78 0.05
C TYR A 332 20.91 -4.57 1.53
N ASN A 333 19.98 -3.89 2.17
CA ASN A 333 20.01 -3.71 3.62
C ASN A 333 18.61 -3.84 4.21
N SER A 334 18.57 -4.02 5.52
CA SER A 334 17.33 -4.08 6.27
C SER A 334 17.18 -2.87 7.16
N HIS A 335 15.96 -2.35 7.20
CA HIS A 335 15.59 -1.38 8.21
C HIS A 335 15.10 -2.11 9.45
N CYS A 336 15.83 -1.91 10.54
CA CYS A 336 15.32 -2.24 11.86
C CYS A 336 14.16 -1.31 12.21
N GLN A 337 12.94 -1.84 12.29
CA GLN A 337 11.85 -1.16 12.96
C GLN A 337 12.10 -1.23 14.46
N THR A 338 12.73 -0.19 15.02
CA THR A 338 12.72 0.03 16.46
C THR A 338 11.38 0.65 16.86
N GLU A 339 10.34 -0.17 16.98
CA GLU A 339 9.21 0.22 17.82
C GLU A 339 9.66 0.12 19.29
N LEU A 340 10.12 1.27 19.79
CA LEU A 340 10.04 1.74 21.17
C LEU A 340 10.87 1.12 22.31
N ASP A 341 11.53 -0.04 22.22
CA ASP A 341 12.21 -0.56 23.45
C ASP A 341 13.47 -1.44 23.28
N ARG A 342 14.09 -1.52 22.08
CA ARG A 342 15.35 -2.28 21.93
C ARG A 342 16.57 -1.37 21.80
N LYS A 343 17.64 -1.74 22.51
CA LYS A 343 18.97 -1.16 22.31
C LYS A 343 19.33 -1.30 20.84
N LEU A 344 19.59 -0.18 20.17
CA LEU A 344 20.07 -0.12 18.79
C LEU A 344 21.22 -1.12 18.54
N SER A 345 22.02 -1.44 19.56
CA SER A 345 23.13 -2.41 19.52
C SER A 345 22.78 -3.76 18.90
N ASP A 346 21.56 -4.27 19.11
CA ASP A 346 21.18 -5.61 18.65
C ASP A 346 20.99 -5.69 17.12
N CYS A 347 20.86 -4.54 16.46
CA CYS A 347 20.75 -4.42 15.01
C CYS A 347 22.10 -4.17 14.31
N PHE A 348 23.11 -3.71 15.05
CA PHE A 348 24.39 -3.25 14.48
C PHE A 348 25.58 -4.14 14.84
N TYR A 349 25.37 -5.19 15.64
CA TYR A 349 26.46 -6.05 16.10
C TYR A 349 26.10 -7.53 15.98
N VAL A 350 25.99 -8.00 14.73
CA VAL A 350 26.26 -9.41 14.46
C VAL A 350 27.69 -9.47 13.96
N PRO A 351 28.66 -10.04 14.71
CA PRO A 351 29.96 -10.36 14.13
C PRO A 351 29.72 -11.38 13.02
N ILE A 352 29.87 -10.93 11.79
CA ILE A 352 29.70 -11.77 10.60
C ILE A 352 31.08 -12.30 10.24
N ASP A 353 31.24 -13.61 10.28
CA ASP A 353 32.33 -14.25 9.57
C ASP A 353 32.02 -14.12 8.08
N ASP A 354 32.72 -13.22 7.39
CA ASP A 354 32.51 -12.88 5.98
C ASP A 354 33.66 -13.41 5.13
N PRO A 355 33.72 -14.74 4.90
CA PRO A 355 34.80 -15.34 4.12
C PRO A 355 34.82 -14.86 2.66
N ASN A 356 33.73 -14.25 2.18
CA ASN A 356 33.57 -13.82 0.79
C ASN A 356 33.74 -12.30 0.60
N GLY A 357 33.87 -11.51 1.67
CA GLY A 357 33.99 -10.05 1.63
C GLY A 357 32.73 -9.32 1.11
N TRP A 358 31.54 -9.90 1.26
CA TRP A 358 30.30 -9.35 0.73
C TRP A 358 29.65 -8.30 1.64
N PHE A 359 29.91 -8.38 2.94
CA PHE A 359 29.28 -7.54 3.93
C PHE A 359 30.10 -6.26 4.11
N THR A 360 29.40 -5.13 4.09
CA THR A 360 30.05 -3.84 4.30
C THR A 360 29.16 -2.89 5.05
N THR A 361 29.80 -1.87 5.63
CA THR A 361 29.10 -0.77 6.24
C THR A 361 28.60 0.16 5.15
N VAL A 362 27.28 0.24 4.99
CA VAL A 362 26.62 1.16 4.07
C VAL A 362 26.60 2.55 4.72
N PRO A 363 27.13 3.59 4.06
CA PRO A 363 27.04 4.97 4.55
C PRO A 363 25.57 5.32 4.80
N LEU A 364 25.26 5.86 5.97
CA LEU A 364 23.92 6.40 6.21
C LEU A 364 23.75 7.67 5.37
N VAL A 365 22.86 7.59 4.39
CA VAL A 365 22.32 8.77 3.73
C VAL A 365 20.90 8.96 4.26
N GLY A 366 20.78 9.69 5.38
CA GLY A 366 19.55 9.79 6.17
C GLY A 366 18.85 11.14 6.10
N ASP A 367 17.51 11.12 6.10
CA ASP A 367 16.62 12.27 6.32
C ASP A 367 16.84 12.84 7.74
N LYS A 368 17.18 14.14 7.82
CA LYS A 368 17.44 14.85 9.08
C LYS A 368 16.24 14.80 10.05
N ASN A 369 15.01 14.57 9.59
CA ASN A 369 13.83 14.49 10.46
C ASN A 369 13.79 13.25 11.36
N GLN A 370 14.34 12.11 10.93
CA GLN A 370 14.54 10.95 11.80
C GLN A 370 15.64 11.23 12.83
N MET A 371 16.71 11.90 12.42
CA MET A 371 17.84 12.26 13.28
C MET A 371 17.47 13.30 14.36
N ALA A 372 16.61 14.26 14.02
CA ALA A 372 16.11 15.28 14.96
C ALA A 372 15.15 14.70 16.02
N ARG A 373 14.41 13.63 15.70
CA ARG A 373 13.58 12.89 16.67
C ARG A 373 14.43 12.12 17.68
N LEU A 374 15.55 11.56 17.24
CA LEU A 374 16.51 10.87 18.12
C LEU A 374 17.24 11.85 19.05
N ARG A 375 17.56 13.08 18.60
CA ARG A 375 18.12 14.16 19.45
C ARG A 375 17.18 14.62 20.58
N LYS A 376 15.86 14.46 20.42
CA LYS A 376 14.85 14.85 21.42
C LYS A 376 14.49 13.71 22.40
N ALA A 377 15.04 12.51 22.22
CA ALA A 377 14.88 11.43 23.16
C ALA A 377 15.75 11.72 24.41
N PRO A 378 15.24 11.48 25.64
CA PRO A 378 15.89 11.91 26.89
C PRO A 378 17.15 11.11 27.29
N PHE A 379 17.77 10.39 26.36
CA PHE A 379 18.98 9.62 26.59
C PHE A 379 20.14 10.27 25.82
N TYR A 380 21.13 10.75 26.57
CA TYR A 380 22.33 11.39 26.05
C TYR A 380 23.05 10.50 25.03
N TYR A 381 23.13 10.94 23.78
CA TYR A 381 24.05 10.40 22.77
C TYR A 381 25.18 11.42 22.59
N THR A 382 26.43 10.99 22.79
CA THR A 382 27.60 11.85 22.55
C THR A 382 27.95 11.85 21.06
N THR A 383 28.65 12.89 20.59
CA THR A 383 29.11 12.98 19.17
C THR A 383 29.98 11.80 18.73
N LYS A 384 30.58 11.05 19.66
CA LYS A 384 31.29 9.78 19.39
C LYS A 384 30.38 8.59 19.08
N ASP A 385 29.12 8.62 19.49
CA ASP A 385 28.13 7.56 19.22
C ASP A 385 27.50 7.71 17.82
N PHE A 386 27.67 8.86 17.17
CA PHE A 386 27.14 9.11 15.82
C PHE A 386 27.92 8.36 14.73
N ASP A 387 29.21 8.10 14.92
CA ASP A 387 30.03 7.25 14.03
C ASP A 387 29.59 5.77 13.98
N GLN A 388 28.74 5.36 14.93
CA GLN A 388 28.26 3.98 15.07
C GLN A 388 26.96 3.70 14.31
N HIS A 389 26.38 4.70 13.66
CA HIS A 389 25.17 4.52 12.88
C HIS A 389 25.54 4.09 11.45
N ARG A 390 26.21 2.97 11.28
CA ARG A 390 26.46 2.38 9.96
C ARG A 390 25.42 1.30 9.72
N LYS A 391 24.65 1.38 8.63
CA LYS A 391 23.77 0.27 8.25
C LYS A 391 24.64 -0.87 7.77
N PHE A 392 24.42 -2.07 8.28
CA PHE A 392 25.01 -3.27 7.67
C PHE A 392 24.19 -3.65 6.45
N GLY A 393 24.87 -3.76 5.32
CA GLY A 393 24.28 -4.20 4.06
C GLY A 393 25.21 -5.14 3.32
N VAL A 394 24.67 -5.82 2.34
CA VAL A 394 25.43 -6.64 1.39
C VAL A 394 25.54 -5.88 0.08
N LEU A 395 26.76 -5.78 -0.46
CA LEU A 395 26.99 -5.18 -1.77
C LEU A 395 26.51 -6.16 -2.84
N LEU A 396 25.40 -5.84 -3.50
CA LEU A 396 24.83 -6.66 -4.57
C LEU A 396 25.62 -6.50 -5.86
N PHE A 397 25.88 -5.25 -6.24
CA PHE A 397 26.47 -4.89 -7.52
C PHE A 397 27.24 -3.58 -7.40
N GLU A 398 28.34 -3.48 -8.14
CA GLU A 398 29.05 -2.22 -8.35
C GLU A 398 29.50 -2.09 -9.81
N ALA A 399 29.42 -0.87 -10.33
CA ALA A 399 29.93 -0.55 -11.65
C ALA A 399 30.45 0.88 -11.70
N LYS A 400 31.49 1.10 -12.48
CA LYS A 400 31.96 2.44 -12.82
C LYS A 400 31.22 2.94 -14.05
N GLY A 401 30.54 4.07 -13.90
CA GLY A 401 29.81 4.70 -14.99
C GLY A 401 30.74 5.18 -16.09
N LYS A 402 30.29 5.03 -17.33
CA LYS A 402 30.95 5.61 -18.50
C LYS A 402 30.64 7.10 -18.54
N VAL A 403 31.64 7.93 -18.79
CA VAL A 403 31.42 9.36 -18.98
C VAL A 403 30.66 9.57 -20.28
N ILE A 404 29.53 10.27 -20.20
CA ILE A 404 28.68 10.62 -21.34
C ILE A 404 28.60 12.15 -21.49
N PRO A 405 28.32 12.64 -22.71
CA PRO A 405 27.92 14.04 -22.89
C PRO A 405 26.70 14.35 -22.01
N LYS A 406 26.56 15.63 -21.64
CA LYS A 406 25.37 16.11 -20.95
C LYS A 406 24.12 15.69 -21.76
N PRO A 407 23.14 15.00 -21.15
CA PRO A 407 21.91 14.64 -21.83
C PRO A 407 21.26 15.92 -22.37
N GLU A 408 20.89 15.93 -23.65
CA GLU A 408 20.07 17.00 -24.18
C GLU A 408 18.78 17.01 -23.38
N ASP A 409 18.44 18.16 -22.76
CA ASP A 409 17.15 18.36 -22.10
C ASP A 409 16.06 18.26 -23.16
N LYS A 410 15.60 17.04 -23.44
CA LYS A 410 14.36 16.82 -24.16
C LYS A 410 13.28 17.39 -23.25
N SER A 411 12.74 18.56 -23.62
CA SER A 411 11.68 19.23 -22.89
C SER A 411 10.61 18.21 -22.51
N GLU A 412 10.18 18.22 -21.24
CA GLU A 412 9.26 17.27 -20.57
C GLU A 412 7.83 17.23 -21.17
N GLY A 413 7.68 17.33 -22.49
CA GLY A 413 6.41 17.39 -23.22
C GLY A 413 5.98 16.09 -23.89
N GLU A 414 6.75 15.01 -23.80
CA GLU A 414 6.38 13.71 -24.38
C GLU A 414 6.69 12.57 -23.38
N MET A 415 5.75 12.30 -22.48
CA MET A 415 5.59 10.99 -21.82
C MET A 415 4.13 10.75 -21.45
#